data_AF-A0A7Z9WME0-F1
#
_entry.id   AF-A0A7Z9WME0-F1
#
_cell.length_a   1.000
_cell.length_b   1.000
_cell.length_c   1.000
_cell.angle_alpha   90.00
_cell.angle_beta   90.00
_cell.angle_gamma   90.00
#
_symmetry.space_group_name_H-M   'P 1'
#
loop_
_entity.id
_entity.type
_entity.pdbx_description
1 polymer ?
#
loop_
_entity_poly.entity_id
_entity_poly.type
_entity_poly.pdbx_seq_one_letter_code
_entity_poly.pdbx_strand_id
1 'polypeptide(L)' 'MEKMAVKQVFVGRERQLEELFAILDKALKGQGQVVFITGETGTGKTELAREFFRRAQERYKDLIVAIG' A
#
# COMPACT_ATOMS: atom_id res chain seq x y z
N MET A 1 -19.33 19.59 -11.92
CA MET A 1 -17.88 19.86 -11.97
C MET A 1 -17.16 18.59 -11.59
N GLU A 2 -16.72 17.84 -12.59
CA GLU A 2 -16.02 16.57 -12.43
C GLU A 2 -14.58 16.88 -11.97
N LYS A 3 -14.25 16.57 -10.71
CA LYS A 3 -12.89 16.70 -10.20
C LYS A 3 -12.02 15.72 -11.01
N MET A 4 -11.24 16.24 -11.95
CA MET A 4 -10.19 15.45 -12.59
C MET A 4 -9.22 15.02 -11.50
N ALA A 5 -9.32 13.78 -11.05
CA ALA A 5 -8.40 13.21 -10.09
C ALA A 5 -7.03 13.12 -10.78
N VAL A 6 -6.13 14.04 -10.42
CA VAL A 6 -4.73 13.94 -10.81
C VAL A 6 -4.23 12.60 -10.27
N LYS A 7 -3.93 11.66 -11.18
CA LYS A 7 -3.32 10.39 -10.80
C LYS A 7 -1.92 10.70 -10.30
N GLN A 8 -1.77 10.76 -8.98
CA GLN A 8 -0.50 11.05 -8.33
C GLN A 8 0.50 9.97 -8.78
N VAL A 9 1.56 10.39 -9.46
CA VAL A 9 2.56 9.45 -9.97
C VAL A 9 3.40 8.97 -8.80
N PHE A 10 3.36 7.66 -8.54
CA PHE A 10 4.22 7.02 -7.56
C PHE A 10 5.50 6.54 -8.26
N VAL A 11 6.66 6.99 -7.78
CA VAL A 11 7.96 6.71 -8.39
C VAL A 11 8.89 6.10 -7.35
N GLY A 12 9.58 5.02 -7.74
CA GLY A 12 10.50 4.31 -6.87
C GLY A 12 9.75 3.49 -5.82
N ARG A 13 10.51 2.89 -4.90
CA ARG A 13 10.01 2.06 -3.78
C ARG A 13 9.38 0.72 -4.19
N GLU A 14 9.70 0.23 -5.38
CA GLU A 14 9.21 -1.05 -5.90
C GLU A 14 9.57 -2.20 -4.96
N ARG A 15 10.80 -2.20 -4.45
CA ARG A 15 11.25 -3.19 -3.47
C ARG A 15 10.39 -3.21 -2.21
N GLN A 16 10.10 -2.04 -1.63
CA GLN A 16 9.27 -1.97 -0.42
C GLN A 16 7.83 -2.39 -0.71
N LEU A 17 7.29 -2.09 -1.90
CA LEU A 17 5.99 -2.58 -2.31
C LEU A 17 5.98 -4.11 -2.45
N GLU A 18 7.01 -4.70 -3.06
CA GLU A 18 7.16 -6.15 -3.18
C GLU A 18 7.21 -6.82 -1.80
N GLU A 19 7.97 -6.24 -0.86
CA GLU A 19 8.03 -6.73 0.53
C GLU A 19 6.64 -6.68 1.20
N LEU A 20 5.88 -5.60 1.03
CA LEU A 20 4.52 -5.48 1.56
C LEU A 20 3.55 -6.49 0.92
N PHE A 21 3.66 -6.75 -0.39
CA PHE A 21 2.85 -7.77 -1.06
C PHE A 21 3.18 -9.18 -0.57
N ALA A 22 4.45 -9.51 -0.38
CA ALA A 22 4.84 -10.80 0.16
C ALA A 22 4.28 -11.03 1.59
N ILE A 23 4.17 -9.96 2.38
CA ILE A 23 3.54 -10.01 3.71
C ILE A 23 2.02 -10.16 3.59
N LEU A 24 1.38 -9.42 2.68
CA LEU A 24 -0.05 -9.57 2.40
C LEU A 24 -0.40 -11.00 1.98
N ASP A 25 0.43 -11.64 1.15
CA ASP A 25 0.21 -13.02 0.74
C ASP A 25 0.22 -14.02 1.92
N LYS A 26 0.94 -13.72 3.01
CA LYS A 26 0.86 -14.49 4.26
C LYS A 26 -0.44 -14.21 5.00
N ALA A 27 -0.86 -12.94 5.08
CA ALA A 27 -2.12 -12.55 5.69
C ALA A 27 -3.33 -13.18 5.00
N LEU A 28 -3.33 -13.22 3.65
CA LEU A 28 -4.36 -13.87 2.85
C LEU A 28 -4.43 -15.40 3.06
N LYS A 29 -3.34 -16.02 3.53
CA LYS A 29 -3.30 -17.44 3.93
C LYS A 29 -3.76 -17.67 5.38
N GLY A 30 -4.36 -16.65 6.01
CA GLY A 30 -4.87 -16.72 7.38
C GLY A 30 -3.82 -16.46 8.47
N GLN A 31 -2.60 -16.05 8.10
CA GLN A 31 -1.55 -15.71 9.05
C GLN A 31 -1.50 -14.20 9.24
N GLY A 32 -2.26 -13.65 10.21
CA GLY A 32 -2.27 -12.21 10.49
C GLY A 32 -0.86 -11.62 10.62
N GLN A 33 -0.64 -10.44 10.06
CA GLN A 33 0.68 -9.79 10.00
C GLN A 33 0.61 -8.39 10.60
N VAL A 34 1.71 -7.98 11.25
CA VAL A 34 1.92 -6.60 11.72
C VAL A 34 3.22 -6.09 11.09
N VAL A 35 3.16 -4.92 10.47
CA VAL A 35 4.30 -4.31 9.75
C VAL A 35 4.50 -2.88 10.23
N PHE A 36 5.75 -2.53 10.50
CA PHE A 36 6.15 -1.15 10.77
C PHE A 36 6.85 -0.57 9.53
N ILE A 37 6.33 0.53 9.01
CA ILE A 37 7.01 1.31 7.97
C ILE A 37 7.83 2.40 8.67
N THR A 38 9.14 2.21 8.71
CA THR A 38 10.08 3.13 9.34
C THR A 38 10.87 3.92 8.31
N GLY A 39 11.54 4.98 8.75
CA GLY A 39 12.36 5.85 7.90
C GLY A 39 12.25 7.31 8.28
N GLU A 40 13.15 8.12 7.73
CA GLU A 40 13.26 9.55 8.05
C GLU A 40 12.01 10.35 7.61
N THR A 41 11.82 11.52 8.21
CA THR A 41 10.74 12.45 7.83
C THR A 41 10.85 12.83 6.36
N GLY A 42 9.72 12.90 5.64
CA GLY A 42 9.71 13.26 4.22
C GLY A 42 10.08 12.15 3.24
N THR A 43 10.44 10.94 3.70
CA THR A 43 10.84 9.82 2.81
C THR A 43 9.69 9.14 2.04
N GLY A 44 8.46 9.58 2.23
CA GLY A 44 7.29 9.06 1.52
C GLY A 44 6.61 7.83 2.15
N LYS A 45 6.80 7.58 3.45
CA LYS A 45 6.20 6.43 4.17
C LYS A 45 4.67 6.35 4.04
N THR A 46 4.00 7.48 4.20
CA THR A 46 2.54 7.58 4.05
C THR A 46 2.11 7.30 2.62
N GLU A 47 2.86 7.80 1.64
CA GLU A 47 2.58 7.56 0.22
C GLU A 47 2.82 6.09 -0.17
N LEU A 48 3.85 5.45 0.39
CA LEU A 48 4.08 4.01 0.22
C LEU A 48 2.89 3.19 0.74
N ALA A 49 2.38 3.50 1.93
CA ALA A 49 1.20 2.82 2.48
C ALA A 49 -0.05 3.03 1.59
N ARG A 50 -0.31 4.28 1.18
CA ARG A 50 -1.45 4.61 0.30
C ARG A 50 -1.37 3.91 -1.05
N GLU A 51 -0.20 3.89 -1.65
CA GLU A 51 0.01 3.21 -2.93
C GLU A 51 -0.14 1.70 -2.80
N PHE A 52 0.40 1.11 -1.72
CA PHE A 52 0.19 -0.30 -1.40
C PHE A 52 -1.31 -0.62 -1.28
N PHE A 53 -2.08 0.17 -0.52
CA PHE A 53 -3.52 -0.02 -0.40
C PHE A 53 -4.24 0.06 -1.75
N ARG A 54 -3.94 1.09 -2.55
CA ARG A 54 -4.52 1.26 -3.88
C ARG A 54 -4.26 0.06 -4.77
N ARG A 55 -3.00 -0.37 -4.88
CA ARG A 55 -2.62 -1.53 -5.72
C ARG A 55 -3.18 -2.84 -5.17
N ALA A 56 -3.25 -3.00 -3.84
CA ALA A 56 -3.81 -4.19 -3.21
C ALA A 56 -5.31 -4.32 -3.50
N GLN A 57 -6.09 -3.24 -3.41
CA GLN A 57 -7.51 -3.25 -3.77
C GLN A 57 -7.75 -3.42 -5.28
N GLU A 58 -6.84 -2.93 -6.13
CA GLU A 58 -6.91 -3.19 -7.58
C GLU A 58 -6.72 -4.68 -7.90
N ARG A 59 -5.78 -5.33 -7.19
CA ARG A 59 -5.42 -6.75 -7.36
C ARG A 59 -6.40 -7.71 -6.69
N TYR A 60 -6.93 -7.35 -5.52
CA TYR A 60 -7.81 -8.18 -4.70
C TYR A 60 -9.15 -7.47 -4.49
N LYS A 61 -10.17 -7.82 -5.27
CA LYS A 61 -11.44 -7.10 -5.33
C LYS A 61 -12.22 -7.09 -4.02
N ASP A 62 -12.08 -8.14 -3.22
CA ASP A 62 -12.77 -8.28 -1.93
C ASP A 62 -11.93 -7.77 -0.75
N LEU A 63 -10.73 -7.22 -1.03
CA LEU A 63 -9.86 -6.68 0.02
C LEU A 63 -10.38 -5.32 0.51
N ILE A 64 -10.75 -5.27 1.79
CA ILE A 64 -11.16 -4.05 2.46
C ILE A 64 -9.93 -3.41 3.14
N VAL A 65 -9.76 -2.11 2.94
CA VAL A 65 -8.74 -1.31 3.62
C VAL A 65 -9.43 -0.39 4.61
N ALA A 66 -8.97 -0.41 5.87
CA ALA A 66 -9.38 0.52 6.91
C ALA A 66 -8.17 1.34 7.36
N ILE A 67 -8.34 2.65 7.50
CA ILE A 67 -7.29 3.59 7.91
C ILE A 67 -7.85 4.39 9.09
N GLY A 68 -7.09 4.51 10.18
CA GLY A 68 -7.45 5.26 11.39
C GLY A 68 -6.23 5.85 12.08
#